data_AF-A0A9R0WM07-F1
#
_entry.id   AF-A0A9R0WM07-F1
#
_cell.length_a   1.000
_cell.length_b   1.000
_cell.length_c   1.000
_cell.angle_alpha   90.00
_cell.angle_beta   90.00
_cell.angle_gamma   90.00
#
_symmetry.space_group_name_H-M   'P 1'
#
loop_
_entity.id
_entity.type
_entity.pdbx_description
1 polymer ?
#
loop_
_entity_poly.entity_id
_entity_poly.type
_entity_poly.pdbx_seq_one_letter_code
_entity_poly.pdbx_strand_id
1 'polypeptide(L)'
;MTDSVREGNPKDIDDEVAKEWEHTMLQDSLGKELNELNKQLEKKESEMKGYGHDTVALKQHFGKKLMELEEEKRAVQKERDRLLAEVESLNADGQTHKVRDAQLQKLKTFEAQILELKKKQESQVQLLKEKQKSDEAAKKLQEEIHFIKSQKVQLQHKIKQEAEQFRQWKASREKELLQLRKEGRRNEYERHKLQALTQRQKLVLQRKTEEAAMATKRLKEILEARKSSGRDNSAGMNGTSPGSHMSEKSLQKWLDQELEVMVHVHEVRNEYEKQSQLRALLGEELAILKKEDASPPRGKNGNSRTNTLSPNARQARIASLESMVTISSNTLVAMASQLSEAEERERTFSGRGRWNQLRSMGEAKSLLQYIFSVAADARCEVREKEIEIKEMKEQMTEMKEQMTELVGILRHSESRRRELEKQSKQKEQTAPMATTPPGSVNGSAKHTADDSNTPLSPVAVPASNKQLKMVPIAQLPVGKKVSISGQSGKLWRWKRSHHQWLLQFKWKWQKPWKLSEMIRHSDETITRARPRPQLLITHKPQKVM
;
A
#
# COMPACT_ATOMS: atom_id res chain seq x y z
N MET A 1 4.79 -19.33 4.15
CA MET A 1 5.93 -18.76 3.42
C MET A 1 5.86 -19.32 2.02
N THR A 2 5.26 -18.56 1.12
CA THR A 2 5.27 -18.79 -0.32
C THR A 2 5.57 -17.43 -0.90
N ASP A 3 6.77 -17.29 -1.45
CA ASP A 3 7.20 -16.09 -2.15
C ASP A 3 6.18 -15.75 -3.23
N SER A 4 5.40 -14.70 -2.97
CA SER A 4 4.53 -14.09 -3.97
C SER A 4 5.44 -13.33 -4.91
N VAL A 5 5.85 -14.03 -5.96
CA VAL A 5 6.62 -13.48 -7.06
C VAL A 5 5.87 -12.27 -7.59
N ARG A 6 6.59 -11.15 -7.56
CA ARG A 6 6.31 -9.86 -8.15
C ARG A 6 5.84 -10.02 -9.60
N GLU A 7 4.54 -10.17 -9.83
CA GLU A 7 3.93 -9.88 -11.13
C GLU A 7 3.83 -8.36 -11.28
N GLY A 8 4.99 -7.72 -11.50
CA GLY A 8 5.00 -6.53 -12.34
C GLY A 8 4.70 -7.00 -13.76
N ASN A 9 3.78 -6.34 -14.45
CA ASN A 9 3.49 -6.62 -15.86
C ASN A 9 4.83 -6.68 -16.62
N PRO A 10 5.19 -7.80 -17.27
CA PRO A 10 6.51 -7.99 -17.89
C PRO A 10 6.88 -6.85 -18.86
N LYS A 11 5.86 -6.31 -19.51
CA LYS A 11 5.94 -5.16 -20.42
C LYS A 11 6.45 -3.89 -19.74
N ASP A 12 6.02 -3.63 -18.51
CA ASP A 12 6.37 -2.42 -17.76
C ASP A 12 7.81 -2.46 -17.22
N ILE A 13 8.37 -3.67 -17.08
CA ILE A 13 9.77 -3.90 -16.67
C ILE A 13 10.68 -3.78 -17.91
N ASP A 14 10.26 -4.33 -19.05
CA ASP A 14 10.97 -4.19 -20.32
C ASP A 14 11.08 -2.72 -20.76
N ASP A 15 9.98 -1.98 -20.64
CA ASP A 15 9.94 -0.55 -20.97
C ASP A 15 10.83 0.31 -20.04
N GLU A 16 11.00 -0.11 -18.77
CA GLU A 16 11.88 0.56 -17.81
C GLU A 16 13.35 0.32 -18.16
N VAL A 17 13.72 -0.93 -18.42
CA VAL A 17 15.09 -1.31 -18.81
C VAL A 17 15.48 -0.65 -20.14
N ALA A 18 14.55 -0.59 -21.10
CA ALA A 18 14.76 0.08 -22.37
C ALA A 18 15.09 1.57 -22.18
N LYS A 19 14.33 2.31 -21.36
CA LYS A 19 14.60 3.72 -21.07
C LYS A 19 15.90 3.97 -20.33
N GLU A 20 16.26 3.10 -19.37
CA GLU A 20 17.55 3.22 -18.69
C GLU A 20 18.74 2.99 -19.65
N TRP A 21 18.58 2.06 -20.59
CA TRP A 21 19.59 1.81 -21.62
C TRP A 21 19.71 2.96 -22.62
N GLU A 22 18.59 3.52 -23.08
CA GLU A 22 18.56 4.71 -23.96
C GLU A 22 19.26 5.91 -23.32
N HIS A 23 18.99 6.19 -22.04
CA HIS A 23 19.68 7.26 -21.32
C HIS A 23 21.18 7.01 -21.22
N THR A 24 21.60 5.78 -20.95
CA THR A 24 23.03 5.41 -20.87
C THR A 24 23.73 5.63 -22.22
N MET A 25 23.10 5.18 -23.32
CA MET A 25 23.63 5.41 -24.67
C MET A 25 23.71 6.89 -25.02
N LEU A 26 22.71 7.69 -24.66
CA LEU A 26 22.69 9.12 -24.90
C LEU A 26 23.78 9.83 -24.07
N GLN A 27 23.93 9.47 -22.80
CA GLN A 27 24.96 10.01 -21.91
C GLN A 27 26.38 9.71 -22.44
N ASP A 28 26.63 8.47 -22.88
CA ASP A 28 27.91 8.07 -23.47
C ASP A 28 28.20 8.82 -24.76
N SER A 29 27.18 9.02 -25.61
CA SER A 29 27.32 9.79 -26.85
C SER A 29 27.69 11.24 -26.58
N LEU A 30 26.96 11.92 -25.68
CA LEU A 30 27.24 13.32 -25.32
C LEU A 30 28.60 13.46 -24.62
N GLY A 31 29.00 12.46 -23.82
CA GLY A 31 30.31 12.40 -23.19
C GLY A 31 31.45 12.29 -24.21
N LYS A 32 31.28 11.49 -25.26
CA LYS A 32 32.25 11.38 -26.37
C LYS A 32 32.37 12.71 -27.13
N GLU A 33 31.25 13.34 -27.45
CA GLU A 33 31.23 14.65 -28.14
C GLU A 33 31.93 15.74 -27.31
N LEU A 34 31.70 15.75 -25.98
CA LEU A 34 32.35 16.70 -25.08
C LEU A 34 33.87 16.49 -25.02
N ASN A 35 34.31 15.25 -24.97
CA ASN A 35 35.73 14.90 -24.99
C ASN A 35 36.40 15.30 -26.31
N GLU A 36 35.70 15.13 -27.43
CA GLU A 36 36.17 15.54 -28.75
C GLU A 36 36.30 17.06 -28.86
N LEU A 37 35.29 17.81 -28.45
CA LEU A 37 35.36 19.28 -28.37
C LEU A 37 36.51 19.74 -27.46
N ASN A 38 36.77 19.02 -26.37
CA ASN A 38 37.88 19.34 -25.47
C ASN A 38 39.25 19.13 -26.14
N LYS A 39 39.43 18.04 -26.89
CA LYS A 39 40.66 17.77 -27.67
C LYS A 39 40.86 18.81 -28.76
N GLN A 40 39.81 19.15 -29.50
CA GLN A 40 39.87 20.19 -30.54
C GLN A 40 40.23 21.55 -29.94
N LEU A 41 39.63 21.89 -28.80
CA LEU A 41 39.96 23.12 -28.09
C LEU A 41 41.42 23.17 -27.66
N GLU A 42 41.92 22.11 -27.02
CA GLU A 42 43.32 22.03 -26.56
C GLU A 42 44.31 22.13 -27.72
N LYS A 43 44.01 21.48 -28.84
CA LYS A 43 44.81 21.58 -30.07
C LYS A 43 44.85 23.03 -30.59
N LYS A 44 43.69 23.67 -30.71
CA LYS A 44 43.57 25.05 -31.22
C LYS A 44 44.20 26.08 -30.29
N GLU A 45 44.06 25.91 -28.97
CA GLU A 45 44.75 26.75 -27.97
C GLU A 45 46.27 26.57 -28.00
N SER A 46 46.75 25.36 -28.29
CA SER A 46 48.18 25.10 -28.46
C SER A 46 48.73 25.71 -29.75
N GLU A 47 47.99 25.62 -30.86
CA GLU A 47 48.30 26.33 -32.11
C GLU A 47 48.35 27.85 -31.88
N MET A 48 47.41 28.40 -31.10
CA MET A 48 47.37 29.83 -30.75
C MET A 48 48.59 30.27 -29.93
N LYS A 49 49.07 29.43 -29.01
CA LYS A 49 50.31 29.72 -28.25
C LYS A 49 51.53 29.82 -29.17
N GLY A 50 51.56 29.07 -30.27
CA GLY A 50 52.59 29.17 -31.31
C GLY A 50 52.63 30.56 -31.93
N TYR A 51 51.48 31.11 -32.33
CA TYR A 51 51.38 32.48 -32.83
C TYR A 51 51.80 33.53 -31.80
N GLY A 52 51.56 33.31 -30.50
CA GLY A 52 52.02 34.21 -29.44
C GLY A 52 53.54 34.27 -29.28
N HIS A 53 54.24 33.15 -29.42
CA HIS A 53 55.70 33.10 -29.40
C HIS A 53 56.30 33.69 -30.69
N ASP A 54 55.76 33.28 -31.84
CA ASP A 54 56.25 33.73 -33.14
C ASP A 54 56.00 35.23 -33.34
N THR A 55 54.86 35.78 -32.91
CA THR A 55 54.60 37.23 -33.02
C THR A 55 55.49 38.07 -32.13
N VAL A 56 55.91 37.58 -30.95
CA VAL A 56 56.84 38.29 -30.06
C VAL A 56 58.25 38.28 -30.64
N ALA A 57 58.74 37.12 -31.07
CA ALA A 57 60.03 36.98 -31.73
C ALA A 57 60.10 37.83 -33.00
N LEU A 58 59.03 37.80 -33.80
CA LEU A 58 58.92 38.57 -35.03
C LEU A 58 58.83 40.08 -34.76
N LYS A 59 58.08 40.53 -33.74
CA LYS A 59 58.06 41.94 -33.29
C LYS A 59 59.42 42.41 -32.80
N GLN A 60 60.15 41.59 -32.06
CA GLN A 60 61.46 41.91 -31.54
C GLN A 60 62.49 42.02 -32.69
N HIS A 61 62.43 41.10 -33.65
CA HIS A 61 63.19 41.15 -34.88
C HIS A 61 62.89 42.42 -35.69
N PHE A 62 61.61 42.79 -35.83
CA PHE A 62 61.21 44.04 -36.49
C PHE A 62 61.71 45.28 -35.76
N GLY A 63 61.61 45.32 -34.43
CA GLY A 63 62.09 46.44 -33.62
C GLY A 63 63.59 46.68 -33.79
N LYS A 64 64.37 45.60 -33.80
CA LYS A 64 65.82 45.67 -34.04
C LYS A 64 66.14 46.15 -35.46
N LYS A 65 65.46 45.59 -36.47
CA LYS A 65 65.72 45.96 -37.87
C LYS A 65 65.36 47.42 -38.19
N LEU A 66 64.31 47.93 -37.55
CA LEU A 66 63.89 49.33 -37.70
C LEU A 66 64.96 50.28 -37.13
N MET A 67 65.52 49.98 -35.95
CA MET A 67 66.62 50.75 -35.36
C MET A 67 67.86 50.75 -36.24
N GLU A 68 68.27 49.59 -36.77
CA GLU A 68 69.43 49.49 -37.67
C GLU A 68 69.28 50.39 -38.91
N LEU A 69 68.08 50.41 -39.50
CA LEU A 69 67.80 51.24 -40.68
C LEU A 69 67.71 52.74 -40.35
N GLU A 70 67.20 53.11 -39.18
CA GLU A 70 67.18 54.50 -38.70
C GLU A 70 68.62 55.02 -38.48
N GLU A 71 69.50 54.16 -37.95
CA GLU A 71 70.93 54.42 -37.79
C GLU A 71 71.61 54.63 -39.15
N GLU A 72 71.35 53.73 -40.11
CA GLU A 72 71.90 53.78 -41.46
C GLU A 72 71.42 55.03 -42.21
N LYS A 73 70.12 55.37 -42.11
CA LYS A 73 69.57 56.63 -42.64
C LYS A 73 70.29 57.84 -42.04
N ARG A 74 70.52 57.86 -40.72
CA ARG A 74 71.23 58.94 -40.04
C ARG A 74 72.69 59.04 -40.49
N ALA A 75 73.35 57.91 -40.74
CA ALA A 75 74.71 57.86 -41.26
C ALA A 75 74.77 58.43 -42.69
N VAL A 76 73.87 58.00 -43.57
CA VAL A 76 73.76 58.53 -44.95
C VAL A 76 73.43 60.02 -44.94
N GLN A 77 72.57 60.47 -44.02
CA GLN A 77 72.25 61.89 -43.85
C GLN A 77 73.49 62.71 -43.46
N LYS A 78 74.28 62.21 -42.50
CA LYS A 78 75.53 62.86 -42.09
C LYS A 78 76.55 62.89 -43.23
N GLU A 79 76.65 61.82 -44.01
CA GLU A 79 77.55 61.75 -45.15
C GLU A 79 77.12 62.73 -46.25
N ARG A 80 75.82 62.84 -46.53
CA ARG A 80 75.25 63.86 -47.42
C ARG A 80 75.62 65.27 -46.96
N ASP A 81 75.43 65.58 -45.68
CA ASP A 81 75.70 66.92 -45.12
C ASP A 81 77.19 67.25 -45.18
N ARG A 82 78.05 66.27 -44.87
CA ARG A 82 79.49 66.39 -45.02
C ARG A 82 79.89 66.63 -46.48
N LEU A 83 79.32 65.87 -47.42
CA LEU A 83 79.60 66.01 -48.84
C LEU A 83 79.07 67.33 -49.41
N LEU A 84 77.95 67.85 -48.91
CA LEU A 84 77.43 69.19 -49.22
C LEU A 84 78.43 70.26 -48.76
N ALA A 85 78.90 70.19 -47.51
CA ALA A 85 79.91 71.10 -46.99
C ALA A 85 81.24 71.00 -47.77
N GLU A 86 81.63 69.80 -48.19
CA GLU A 86 82.84 69.60 -49.00
C GLU A 86 82.68 70.16 -50.42
N VAL A 87 81.49 70.04 -51.02
CA VAL A 87 81.16 70.68 -52.30
C VAL A 87 81.12 72.21 -52.18
N GLU A 88 80.58 72.76 -51.10
CA GLU A 88 80.63 74.19 -50.80
C GLU A 88 82.07 74.69 -50.61
N SER A 89 82.95 73.87 -50.00
CA SER A 89 84.36 74.21 -49.82
C SER A 89 85.19 74.12 -51.11
N LEU A 90 84.85 73.18 -52.00
CA LEU A 90 85.53 72.97 -53.29
C LEU A 90 85.05 73.91 -54.40
N ASN A 91 83.92 74.61 -54.22
CA ASN A 91 83.48 75.68 -55.11
C ASN A 91 84.36 76.95 -55.03
N ALA A 92 85.40 76.95 -54.19
CA ALA A 92 86.35 78.05 -54.06
C ALA A 92 87.57 77.96 -55.00
N ASP A 93 87.84 76.84 -55.68
CA ASP A 93 89.02 76.69 -56.55
C ASP A 93 88.70 76.00 -57.88
N GLY A 94 88.97 76.70 -58.99
CA GLY A 94 88.65 76.24 -60.34
C GLY A 94 89.63 75.21 -60.88
N GLN A 95 89.18 73.96 -61.08
CA GLN A 95 89.89 72.96 -61.89
C GLN A 95 88.92 71.98 -62.59
N THR A 96 88.79 72.08 -63.92
CA THR A 96 87.59 71.64 -64.67
C THR A 96 87.61 70.26 -65.33
N HIS A 97 88.46 69.31 -64.93
CA HIS A 97 88.43 67.93 -65.48
C HIS A 97 88.38 66.81 -64.42
N LYS A 98 89.08 66.91 -63.29
CA LYS A 98 88.93 65.97 -62.15
C LYS A 98 87.56 66.08 -61.46
N VAL A 99 86.93 67.24 -61.51
CA VAL A 99 85.61 67.50 -60.91
C VAL A 99 84.49 66.77 -61.65
N ARG A 100 84.58 66.61 -62.98
CA ARG A 100 83.55 65.98 -63.80
C ARG A 100 83.49 64.46 -63.55
N ASP A 101 84.63 63.79 -63.48
CA ASP A 101 84.69 62.36 -63.15
C ASP A 101 84.28 62.10 -61.70
N ALA A 102 84.65 62.97 -60.76
CA ALA A 102 84.18 62.90 -59.37
C ALA A 102 82.66 63.10 -59.24
N GLN A 103 82.07 64.01 -60.04
CA GLN A 103 80.61 64.20 -60.10
C GLN A 103 79.90 62.98 -60.70
N LEU A 104 80.46 62.37 -61.75
CA LEU A 104 79.90 61.20 -62.42
C LEU A 104 79.99 59.95 -61.52
N GLN A 105 81.08 59.81 -60.77
CA GLN A 105 81.24 58.79 -59.73
C GLN A 105 80.23 58.97 -58.59
N LYS A 106 80.02 60.22 -58.12
CA LYS A 106 79.00 60.55 -57.11
C LYS A 106 77.58 60.23 -57.59
N LEU A 107 77.27 60.52 -58.85
CA LEU A 107 75.98 60.19 -59.47
C LEU A 107 75.75 58.67 -59.48
N LYS A 108 76.75 57.88 -59.89
CA LYS A 108 76.70 56.41 -59.83
C LYS A 108 76.52 55.88 -58.41
N THR A 109 77.17 56.47 -57.41
CA THR A 109 76.98 56.07 -56.00
C THR A 109 75.58 56.42 -55.49
N PHE A 110 75.03 57.58 -55.86
CA PHE A 110 73.65 57.94 -55.48
C PHE A 110 72.61 57.07 -56.19
N GLU A 111 72.83 56.74 -57.46
CA GLU A 111 71.94 55.86 -58.23
C GLU A 111 71.92 54.43 -57.66
N ALA A 112 73.10 53.92 -57.23
CA ALA A 112 73.21 52.67 -56.50
C ALA A 112 72.50 52.72 -55.13
N GLN A 113 72.64 53.81 -54.37
CA GLN A 113 71.94 53.99 -53.08
C GLN A 113 70.42 54.08 -53.26
N ILE A 114 69.92 54.73 -54.31
CA ILE A 114 68.49 54.80 -54.61
C ILE A 114 67.93 53.41 -54.95
N LEU A 115 68.68 52.60 -55.71
CA LEU A 115 68.32 51.21 -56.00
C LEU A 115 68.28 50.35 -54.73
N GLU A 116 69.29 50.48 -53.86
CA GLU A 116 69.35 49.79 -52.56
C GLU A 116 68.15 50.19 -51.66
N LEU A 117 67.83 51.48 -51.59
CA LEU A 117 66.69 51.99 -50.81
C LEU A 117 65.34 51.51 -51.37
N LYS A 118 65.17 51.47 -52.70
CA LYS A 118 63.97 50.90 -53.33
C LYS A 118 63.81 49.43 -53.01
N LYS A 119 64.90 48.65 -53.05
CA LYS A 119 64.89 47.22 -52.68
C LYS A 119 64.52 47.02 -51.21
N LYS A 120 65.04 47.86 -50.31
CA LYS A 120 64.67 47.87 -48.87
C LYS A 120 63.20 48.23 -48.67
N GLN A 121 62.66 49.20 -49.42
CA GLN A 121 61.25 49.58 -49.37
C GLN A 121 60.33 48.45 -49.86
N GLU A 122 60.66 47.78 -50.98
CA GLU A 122 59.90 46.63 -51.47
C GLU A 122 59.91 45.47 -50.47
N SER A 123 61.06 45.20 -49.85
CA SER A 123 61.16 44.22 -48.75
C SER A 123 60.27 44.59 -47.56
N GLN A 124 60.19 45.86 -47.17
CA GLN A 124 59.31 46.33 -46.09
C GLN A 124 57.82 46.13 -46.43
N VAL A 125 57.42 46.39 -47.68
CA VAL A 125 56.04 46.17 -48.13
C VAL A 125 55.67 44.68 -48.11
N GLN A 126 56.59 43.80 -48.52
CA GLN A 126 56.38 42.35 -48.45
C GLN A 126 56.24 41.87 -46.99
N LEU A 127 57.11 42.36 -46.11
CA LEU A 127 57.11 42.02 -44.69
C LEU A 127 55.84 42.46 -43.97
N LEU A 128 55.32 43.66 -44.29
CA LEU A 128 54.04 44.14 -43.77
C LEU A 128 52.87 43.25 -44.21
N LYS A 129 52.88 42.78 -45.46
CA LYS A 129 51.87 41.84 -45.97
C LYS A 129 51.95 40.49 -45.26
N GLU A 130 53.15 39.97 -44.97
CA GLU A 130 53.34 38.73 -44.21
C GLU A 130 52.85 38.85 -42.78
N LYS A 131 53.18 39.96 -42.09
CA LYS A 131 52.66 40.26 -40.76
C LYS A 131 51.13 40.32 -40.76
N GLN A 132 50.53 41.05 -41.71
CA GLN A 132 49.08 41.17 -41.81
C GLN A 132 48.41 39.79 -41.99
N LYS A 133 48.96 38.93 -42.85
CA LYS A 133 48.45 37.56 -43.05
C LYS A 133 48.54 36.72 -41.77
N SER A 134 49.63 36.85 -41.01
CA SER A 134 49.78 36.18 -39.71
C SER A 134 48.78 36.69 -38.68
N ASP A 135 48.57 38.00 -38.60
CA ASP A 135 47.59 38.62 -37.67
C ASP A 135 46.15 38.20 -38.02
N GLU A 136 45.81 38.11 -39.31
CA GLU A 136 44.52 37.61 -39.78
C GLU A 136 44.32 36.12 -39.48
N ALA A 137 45.37 35.29 -39.61
CA ALA A 137 45.32 33.88 -39.24
C ALA A 137 45.12 33.70 -37.71
N ALA A 138 45.83 34.47 -36.90
CA ALA A 138 45.67 34.46 -35.44
C ALA A 138 44.25 34.90 -35.03
N LYS A 139 43.68 35.92 -35.68
CA LYS A 139 42.30 36.36 -35.41
C LYS A 139 41.27 35.26 -35.74
N LYS A 140 41.39 34.60 -36.89
CA LYS A 140 40.51 33.47 -37.27
C LYS A 140 40.61 32.32 -36.27
N LEU A 141 41.82 31.99 -35.83
CA LEU A 141 42.05 30.95 -34.83
C LEU A 141 41.42 31.33 -33.46
N GLN A 142 41.46 32.61 -33.08
CA GLN A 142 40.79 33.10 -31.87
C GLN A 142 39.26 32.96 -31.94
N GLU A 143 38.67 33.28 -33.10
CA GLU A 143 37.24 33.14 -33.36
C GLU A 143 36.81 31.66 -33.30
N GLU A 144 37.61 30.75 -33.86
CA GLU A 144 37.37 29.30 -33.80
C GLU A 144 37.47 28.75 -32.37
N ILE A 145 38.47 29.17 -31.58
CA ILE A 145 38.57 28.84 -30.15
C ILE A 145 37.33 29.32 -29.38
N HIS A 146 36.90 30.55 -29.64
CA HIS A 146 35.69 31.09 -29.00
C HIS A 146 34.44 30.31 -29.39
N PHE A 147 34.31 29.92 -30.66
CA PHE A 147 33.22 29.09 -31.14
C PHE A 147 33.18 27.71 -30.47
N ILE A 148 34.32 27.01 -30.40
CA ILE A 148 34.43 25.70 -29.73
C ILE A 148 34.10 25.82 -28.23
N LYS A 149 34.55 26.89 -27.56
CA LYS A 149 34.20 27.17 -26.14
C LYS A 149 32.69 27.33 -25.96
N SER A 150 32.04 28.06 -26.85
CA SER A 150 30.57 28.24 -26.82
C SER A 150 29.85 26.91 -27.02
N GLN A 151 30.24 26.12 -28.02
CA GLN A 151 29.68 24.79 -28.28
C GLN A 151 29.86 23.85 -27.07
N LYS A 152 31.05 23.85 -26.45
CA LYS A 152 31.33 23.06 -25.23
C LYS A 152 30.39 23.43 -24.09
N VAL A 153 30.16 24.72 -23.85
CA VAL A 153 29.24 25.18 -22.79
C VAL A 153 27.79 24.77 -23.10
N GLN A 154 27.35 24.90 -24.35
CA GLN A 154 26.02 24.45 -24.77
C GLN A 154 25.85 22.94 -24.56
N LEU A 155 26.84 22.13 -24.94
CA LEU A 155 26.81 20.69 -24.76
C LEU A 155 26.82 20.30 -23.27
N GLN A 156 27.58 21.00 -22.42
CA GLN A 156 27.55 20.80 -20.97
C GLN A 156 26.17 21.11 -20.37
N HIS A 157 25.49 22.16 -20.86
CA HIS A 157 24.13 22.46 -20.44
C HIS A 157 23.16 21.36 -20.87
N LYS A 158 23.28 20.86 -22.10
CA LYS A 158 22.49 19.74 -22.62
C LYS A 158 22.68 18.47 -21.77
N ILE A 159 23.92 18.10 -21.46
CA ILE A 159 24.23 16.96 -20.57
C ILE A 159 23.56 17.11 -19.20
N LYS A 160 23.63 18.31 -18.60
CA LYS A 160 22.99 18.60 -17.31
C LYS A 160 21.47 18.50 -17.39
N GLN A 161 20.88 19.01 -18.46
CA GLN A 161 19.43 18.97 -18.67
C GLN A 161 18.92 17.54 -18.85
N GLU A 162 19.57 16.72 -19.68
CA GLU A 162 19.23 15.31 -19.88
C GLU A 162 19.33 14.51 -18.58
N ALA A 163 20.41 14.69 -17.82
CA ALA A 163 20.60 14.02 -16.53
C ALA A 163 19.49 14.39 -15.52
N GLU A 164 19.08 15.66 -15.49
CA GLU A 164 18.00 16.12 -14.63
C GLU A 164 16.63 15.58 -15.08
N GLN A 165 16.35 15.54 -16.38
CA GLN A 165 15.14 14.92 -16.92
C GLN A 165 15.05 13.44 -16.56
N PHE A 166 16.15 12.69 -16.71
CA PHE A 166 16.20 11.29 -16.33
C PHE A 166 16.02 11.08 -14.82
N ARG A 167 16.63 11.94 -14.00
CA ARG A 167 16.43 11.93 -12.53
C ARG A 167 14.97 12.15 -12.15
N GLN A 168 14.29 13.11 -12.80
CA GLN A 168 12.87 13.38 -12.57
C GLN A 168 11.99 12.21 -13.02
N TRP A 169 12.27 11.65 -14.20
CA TRP A 169 11.57 10.48 -14.71
C TRP A 169 11.69 9.29 -13.74
N LYS A 170 12.91 8.99 -13.27
CA LYS A 170 13.17 7.90 -12.30
C LYS A 170 12.44 8.12 -10.97
N ALA A 171 12.46 9.35 -10.45
CA ALA A 171 11.72 9.70 -9.23
C ALA A 171 10.20 9.60 -9.40
N SER A 172 9.66 9.96 -10.57
CA SER A 172 8.23 9.82 -10.88
C SER A 172 7.84 8.34 -10.96
N ARG A 173 8.65 7.53 -11.65
CA ARG A 173 8.45 6.09 -11.79
C ARG A 173 8.52 5.35 -10.45
N GLU A 174 9.47 5.71 -9.59
CA GLU A 174 9.58 5.14 -8.23
C GLU A 174 8.34 5.47 -7.38
N LYS A 175 7.81 6.70 -7.47
CA LYS A 175 6.57 7.09 -6.79
C LYS A 175 5.38 6.27 -7.27
N GLU A 176 5.25 6.07 -8.58
CA GLU A 176 4.22 5.23 -9.17
C GLU A 176 4.31 3.78 -8.65
N LEU A 177 5.52 3.20 -8.64
CA LEU A 177 5.76 1.84 -8.14
C LEU A 177 5.36 1.70 -6.66
N LEU A 178 5.71 2.68 -5.81
CA LEU A 178 5.33 2.68 -4.40
C LEU A 178 3.81 2.80 -4.23
N GLN A 179 3.15 3.61 -5.07
CA GLN A 179 1.69 3.75 -5.06
C GLN A 179 1.01 2.44 -5.48
N LEU A 180 1.47 1.80 -6.55
CA LEU A 180 0.98 0.50 -6.99
C LEU A 180 1.18 -0.58 -5.92
N ARG A 181 2.32 -0.61 -5.22
CA ARG A 181 2.53 -1.53 -4.10
C ARG A 181 1.57 -1.28 -2.93
N LYS A 182 1.31 -0.02 -2.61
CA LYS A 182 0.37 0.35 -1.56
C LYS A 182 -1.06 -0.06 -1.92
N GLU A 183 -1.47 0.18 -3.16
CA GLU A 183 -2.77 -0.21 -3.68
C GLU A 183 -2.89 -1.75 -3.77
N GLY A 184 -1.83 -2.44 -4.17
CA GLY A 184 -1.78 -3.91 -4.18
C GLY A 184 -2.06 -4.51 -2.80
N ARG A 185 -1.42 -3.99 -1.74
CA ARG A 185 -1.71 -4.42 -0.34
C ARG A 185 -3.16 -4.13 0.07
N ARG A 186 -3.70 -2.98 -0.33
CA ARG A 186 -5.09 -2.60 -0.03
C ARG A 186 -6.07 -3.53 -0.73
N ASN A 187 -5.87 -3.77 -2.03
CA ASN A 187 -6.70 -4.65 -2.84
C ASN A 187 -6.66 -6.08 -2.32
N GLU A 188 -5.49 -6.57 -1.90
CA GLU A 188 -5.35 -7.89 -1.29
C GLU A 188 -6.11 -8.00 0.03
N TYR A 189 -6.03 -6.99 0.90
CA TYR A 189 -6.83 -6.94 2.13
C TYR A 189 -8.33 -6.94 1.84
N GLU A 190 -8.79 -6.13 0.89
CA GLU A 190 -10.19 -6.07 0.49
C GLU A 190 -10.67 -7.40 -0.12
N ARG A 191 -9.83 -8.05 -0.95
CA ARG A 191 -10.08 -9.39 -1.49
C ARG A 191 -10.25 -10.42 -0.37
N HIS A 192 -9.32 -10.46 0.59
CA HIS A 192 -9.41 -11.38 1.74
C HIS A 192 -10.65 -11.13 2.58
N LYS A 193 -11.03 -9.87 2.82
CA LYS A 193 -12.25 -9.51 3.54
C LYS A 193 -13.50 -10.00 2.82
N LEU A 194 -13.60 -9.78 1.50
CA LEU A 194 -14.72 -10.25 0.69
C LEU A 194 -14.77 -11.79 0.63
N GLN A 195 -13.61 -12.45 0.53
CA GLN A 195 -13.52 -13.91 0.55
C GLN A 195 -14.02 -14.48 1.89
N ALA A 196 -13.62 -13.89 3.02
CA ALA A 196 -14.07 -14.31 4.34
C ALA A 196 -15.59 -14.12 4.52
N LEU A 197 -16.14 -13.00 4.03
CA LEU A 197 -17.58 -12.76 4.06
C LEU A 197 -18.35 -13.77 3.18
N THR A 198 -17.85 -14.06 1.99
CA THR A 198 -18.43 -15.07 1.08
C THR A 198 -18.39 -16.47 1.68
N GLN A 199 -17.25 -16.86 2.26
CA GLN A 199 -17.11 -18.14 2.98
C GLN A 199 -18.10 -18.25 4.14
N ARG A 200 -18.26 -17.17 4.93
CA ARG A 200 -19.23 -17.12 6.02
C ARG A 200 -20.66 -17.28 5.52
N GLN A 201 -21.03 -16.60 4.42
CA GLN A 201 -22.36 -16.75 3.81
C GLN A 201 -22.61 -18.20 3.36
N LYS A 202 -21.62 -18.84 2.71
CA LYS A 202 -21.71 -20.25 2.30
C LYS A 202 -21.92 -21.18 3.49
N LEU A 203 -21.16 -21.01 4.57
CA LEU A 203 -21.29 -21.82 5.78
C LEU A 203 -22.66 -21.66 6.46
N VAL A 204 -23.20 -20.43 6.50
CA VAL A 204 -24.53 -20.18 7.05
C VAL A 204 -25.61 -20.88 6.22
N LEU A 205 -25.54 -20.81 4.89
CA LEU A 205 -26.48 -21.49 4.02
C LEU A 205 -26.40 -23.02 4.18
N GLN A 206 -25.18 -23.57 4.21
CA GLN A 206 -24.96 -25.00 4.42
C GLN A 206 -25.59 -25.46 5.73
N ARG A 207 -25.30 -24.76 6.83
CA ARG A 207 -25.88 -25.09 8.14
C ARG A 207 -27.41 -25.06 8.12
N LYS A 208 -28.02 -24.03 7.52
CA LYS A 208 -29.50 -23.96 7.41
C LYS A 208 -30.07 -25.13 6.60
N THR A 209 -29.38 -25.50 5.52
CA THR A 209 -29.78 -26.65 4.69
C THR A 209 -29.65 -27.97 5.47
N GLU A 210 -28.59 -28.13 6.26
CA GLU A 210 -28.38 -29.29 7.13
C GLU A 210 -29.39 -29.36 8.27
N GLU A 211 -29.73 -28.23 8.92
CA GLU A 211 -30.77 -28.16 9.95
C GLU A 211 -32.12 -28.65 9.39
N ALA A 212 -32.46 -28.25 8.17
CA ALA A 212 -33.67 -28.71 7.49
C ALA A 212 -33.63 -30.18 7.05
N ALA A 213 -32.48 -30.66 6.57
CA ALA A 213 -32.29 -32.08 6.26
C ALA A 213 -32.38 -32.96 7.52
N MET A 214 -31.91 -32.47 8.66
CA MET A 214 -32.00 -33.19 9.94
C MET A 214 -33.44 -33.23 10.47
N ALA A 215 -34.19 -32.13 10.39
CA ALA A 215 -35.60 -32.11 10.80
C ALA A 215 -36.45 -33.09 9.98
N THR A 216 -36.26 -33.10 8.64
CA THR A 216 -36.95 -34.06 7.76
C THR A 216 -36.55 -35.50 8.02
N LYS A 217 -35.25 -35.75 8.27
CA LYS A 217 -34.75 -37.09 8.63
C LYS A 217 -35.39 -37.61 9.92
N ARG A 218 -35.48 -36.80 10.99
CA ARG A 218 -36.11 -37.20 12.26
C ARG A 218 -37.59 -37.57 12.07
N LEU A 219 -38.33 -36.74 11.33
CA LEU A 219 -39.73 -37.03 11.02
C LEU A 219 -39.86 -38.37 10.28
N LYS A 220 -39.01 -38.59 9.27
CA LYS A 220 -39.00 -39.85 8.50
C LYS A 220 -38.72 -41.06 9.39
N GLU A 221 -37.71 -40.98 10.26
CA GLU A 221 -37.34 -42.06 11.19
C GLU A 221 -38.50 -42.44 12.12
N ILE A 222 -39.25 -41.47 12.64
CA ILE A 222 -40.41 -41.73 13.52
C ILE A 222 -41.57 -42.34 12.74
N LEU A 223 -41.83 -41.86 11.53
CA LEU A 223 -42.85 -42.46 10.65
C LEU A 223 -42.50 -43.90 10.26
N GLU A 224 -41.22 -44.21 10.06
CA GLU A 224 -40.72 -45.56 9.78
C GLU A 224 -40.77 -46.47 11.02
N ALA A 225 -40.41 -45.95 12.20
CA ALA A 225 -40.51 -46.69 13.47
C ALA A 225 -41.95 -47.15 13.73
N ARG A 226 -42.94 -46.29 13.44
CA ARG A 226 -44.37 -46.63 13.51
C ARG A 226 -44.76 -47.80 12.61
N LYS A 227 -44.18 -47.89 11.41
CA LYS A 227 -44.43 -48.99 10.45
C LYS A 227 -43.88 -50.32 10.95
N SER A 228 -42.72 -50.31 11.64
CA SER A 228 -42.13 -51.53 12.20
C SER A 228 -42.95 -52.10 13.36
N SER A 229 -43.45 -51.24 14.26
CA SER A 229 -44.28 -51.66 15.40
C SER A 229 -45.67 -52.19 15.00
N GLY A 230 -46.22 -51.73 13.88
CA GLY A 230 -47.53 -52.19 13.39
C GLY A 230 -47.53 -53.61 12.80
N ARG A 231 -46.39 -54.14 12.38
CA ARG A 231 -46.27 -55.51 11.84
C ARG A 231 -46.09 -56.58 12.93
N ASP A 232 -45.43 -56.26 14.04
CA ASP A 232 -45.24 -57.23 15.13
C ASP A 232 -46.53 -57.52 15.91
N ASN A 233 -47.47 -56.56 15.95
CA ASN A 233 -48.79 -56.79 16.55
C ASN A 233 -49.72 -57.68 15.71
N SER A 234 -49.40 -57.95 14.43
CA SER A 234 -50.21 -58.87 13.61
C SER A 234 -49.63 -60.28 13.53
N ALA A 235 -48.39 -60.50 13.95
CA ALA A 235 -47.72 -61.82 13.84
C ALA A 235 -48.02 -62.77 15.02
N GLY A 236 -48.69 -62.31 16.07
CA GLY A 236 -48.95 -63.08 17.29
C GLY A 236 -50.42 -63.44 17.57
N MET A 237 -51.35 -63.22 16.65
CA MET A 237 -52.78 -63.39 16.93
C MET A 237 -53.32 -64.75 16.48
N ASN A 238 -52.82 -65.83 17.10
CA ASN A 238 -53.56 -67.10 17.17
C ASN A 238 -53.83 -67.40 18.64
N GLY A 239 -55.07 -67.16 19.06
CA GLY A 239 -55.65 -67.71 20.28
C GLY A 239 -55.78 -66.75 21.48
N THR A 240 -57.03 -66.40 21.76
CA THR A 240 -57.62 -66.15 23.10
C THR A 240 -57.50 -64.76 23.75
N SER A 241 -58.60 -63.99 23.65
CA SER A 241 -59.34 -63.31 24.74
C SER A 241 -59.89 -61.93 24.32
N PRO A 242 -61.22 -61.72 24.31
CA PRO A 242 -61.84 -60.41 24.11
C PRO A 242 -61.75 -59.62 25.42
N GLY A 243 -60.56 -59.11 25.73
CA GLY A 243 -60.34 -58.41 27.01
C GLY A 243 -58.91 -57.99 27.33
N SER A 244 -57.99 -57.99 26.36
CA SER A 244 -56.65 -57.44 26.60
C SER A 244 -56.74 -55.91 26.75
N HIS A 245 -57.07 -55.46 27.95
CA HIS A 245 -57.04 -54.07 28.38
C HIS A 245 -55.61 -53.56 28.14
N MET A 246 -55.46 -52.46 27.40
CA MET A 246 -54.14 -51.87 27.24
C MET A 246 -53.71 -51.38 28.62
N SER A 247 -52.49 -51.74 29.05
CA SER A 247 -51.96 -51.21 30.31
C SER A 247 -51.92 -49.68 30.21
N GLU A 248 -52.22 -48.96 31.30
CA GLU A 248 -52.16 -47.50 31.36
C GLU A 248 -50.85 -46.93 30.78
N LYS A 249 -49.72 -47.57 31.08
CA LYS A 249 -48.39 -47.20 30.54
C LYS A 249 -48.26 -47.37 29.03
N SER A 250 -48.95 -48.33 28.44
CA SER A 250 -48.94 -48.56 26.98
C SER A 250 -49.82 -47.53 26.26
N LEU A 251 -50.94 -47.11 26.87
CA LEU A 251 -51.75 -46.01 26.38
C LEU A 251 -51.01 -44.66 26.46
N GLN A 252 -50.28 -44.42 27.56
CA GLN A 252 -49.40 -43.26 27.69
C GLN A 252 -48.32 -43.26 26.60
N LYS A 253 -47.58 -44.37 26.43
CA LYS A 253 -46.56 -44.48 25.38
C LYS A 253 -47.11 -44.26 23.97
N TRP A 254 -48.30 -44.79 23.67
CA TRP A 254 -48.94 -44.55 22.38
C TRP A 254 -49.25 -43.06 22.19
N LEU A 255 -49.83 -42.41 23.21
CA LEU A 255 -50.12 -40.98 23.16
C LEU A 255 -48.83 -40.16 22.98
N ASP A 256 -47.75 -40.50 23.71
CA ASP A 256 -46.46 -39.83 23.60
C ASP A 256 -45.90 -39.94 22.17
N GLN A 257 -45.97 -41.12 21.54
CA GLN A 257 -45.56 -41.32 20.15
C GLN A 257 -46.39 -40.48 19.16
N GLU A 258 -47.71 -40.37 19.39
CA GLU A 258 -48.58 -39.54 18.54
C GLU A 258 -48.30 -38.04 18.73
N LEU A 259 -48.02 -37.60 19.96
CA LEU A 259 -47.58 -36.24 20.25
C LEU A 259 -46.22 -35.95 19.59
N GLU A 260 -45.28 -36.89 19.63
CA GLU A 260 -43.94 -36.77 19.04
C GLU A 260 -43.99 -36.60 17.52
N VAL A 261 -44.84 -37.37 16.82
CA VAL A 261 -45.09 -37.18 15.37
C VAL A 261 -45.61 -35.77 15.10
N MET A 262 -46.59 -35.28 15.86
CA MET A 262 -47.12 -33.92 15.67
C MET A 262 -46.06 -32.83 15.91
N VAL A 263 -45.21 -33.01 16.93
CA VAL A 263 -44.09 -32.09 17.21
C VAL A 263 -43.10 -32.06 16.05
N HIS A 264 -42.69 -33.21 15.49
CA HIS A 264 -41.76 -33.24 14.37
C HIS A 264 -42.36 -32.77 13.04
N VAL A 265 -43.66 -32.99 12.80
CA VAL A 265 -44.36 -32.35 11.67
C VAL A 265 -44.34 -30.83 11.83
N HIS A 266 -44.57 -30.32 13.04
CA HIS A 266 -44.47 -28.89 13.31
C HIS A 266 -43.03 -28.36 13.16
N GLU A 267 -42.01 -29.12 13.60
CA GLU A 267 -40.60 -28.77 13.43
C GLU A 267 -40.24 -28.64 11.94
N VAL A 268 -40.65 -29.58 11.09
CA VAL A 268 -40.42 -29.53 9.64
C VAL A 268 -41.18 -28.38 9.00
N ARG A 269 -42.42 -28.08 9.40
CA ARG A 269 -43.18 -26.90 8.92
C ARG A 269 -42.48 -25.58 9.28
N ASN A 270 -41.99 -25.46 10.51
CA ASN A 270 -41.23 -24.28 10.95
C ASN A 270 -39.93 -24.11 10.14
N GLU A 271 -39.21 -25.21 9.88
CA GLU A 271 -37.98 -25.14 9.10
C GLU A 271 -38.23 -24.88 7.60
N TYR A 272 -39.33 -25.42 7.05
CA TYR A 272 -39.80 -25.08 5.71
C TYR A 272 -40.06 -23.58 5.56
N GLU A 273 -40.73 -22.96 6.54
CA GLU A 273 -41.00 -21.53 6.54
C GLU A 273 -39.70 -20.70 6.58
N LYS A 274 -38.75 -21.06 7.46
CA LYS A 274 -37.44 -20.39 7.52
C LYS A 274 -36.65 -20.53 6.21
N GLN A 275 -36.66 -21.71 5.59
CA GLN A 275 -35.99 -21.97 4.32
C GLN A 275 -36.67 -21.23 3.16
N SER A 276 -38.01 -21.09 3.21
CA SER A 276 -38.80 -20.32 2.25
C SER A 276 -38.44 -18.84 2.31
N GLN A 277 -38.37 -18.27 3.52
CA GLN A 277 -37.91 -16.90 3.75
C GLN A 277 -36.47 -16.68 3.25
N LEU A 278 -35.58 -17.64 3.49
CA LEU A 278 -34.21 -17.58 2.97
C LEU A 278 -34.19 -17.56 1.44
N ARG A 279 -34.98 -18.42 0.77
CA ARG A 279 -35.11 -18.43 -0.68
C ARG A 279 -35.62 -17.10 -1.21
N ALA A 280 -36.63 -16.51 -0.56
CA ALA A 280 -37.19 -15.22 -0.95
C ALA A 280 -36.13 -14.10 -0.90
N LEU A 281 -35.36 -14.03 0.18
CA LEU A 281 -34.26 -13.05 0.32
C LEU A 281 -33.16 -13.24 -0.73
N LEU A 282 -32.75 -14.49 -0.99
CA LEU A 282 -31.77 -14.80 -2.04
C LEU A 282 -32.30 -14.44 -3.43
N GLY A 283 -33.58 -14.69 -3.69
CA GLY A 283 -34.25 -14.33 -4.95
C GLY A 283 -34.37 -12.82 -5.16
N GLU A 284 -34.64 -12.06 -4.10
CA GLU A 284 -34.69 -10.60 -4.14
C GLU A 284 -33.32 -10.00 -4.48
N GLU A 285 -32.25 -10.46 -3.81
CA GLU A 285 -30.87 -10.00 -4.11
C GLU A 285 -30.49 -10.31 -5.57
N LEU A 286 -30.83 -11.51 -6.05
CA LEU A 286 -30.59 -11.92 -7.44
C LEU A 286 -31.37 -11.04 -8.42
N ALA A 287 -32.63 -10.73 -8.14
CA ALA A 287 -33.45 -9.86 -8.99
C ALA A 287 -32.91 -8.43 -9.06
N ILE A 288 -32.39 -7.90 -7.94
CA ILE A 288 -31.77 -6.57 -7.90
C ILE A 288 -30.51 -6.54 -8.79
N LEU A 289 -29.64 -7.55 -8.67
CA LEU A 289 -28.40 -7.62 -9.44
C LEU A 289 -28.65 -7.83 -10.94
N LYS A 290 -29.68 -8.60 -11.32
CA LYS A 290 -30.08 -8.78 -12.72
C LYS A 290 -30.74 -7.53 -13.32
N LYS A 291 -31.50 -6.75 -12.53
CA LYS A 291 -32.06 -5.46 -13.00
C LYS A 291 -30.99 -4.42 -13.27
N GLU A 292 -29.86 -4.49 -12.56
CA GLU A 292 -28.70 -3.63 -12.78
C GLU A 292 -27.98 -3.90 -14.11
N ASP A 293 -28.20 -5.07 -14.73
CA ASP A 293 -27.72 -5.41 -16.08
C ASP A 293 -28.64 -4.89 -17.20
N ALA A 294 -29.93 -4.68 -16.90
CA ALA A 294 -30.94 -4.28 -17.90
C ALA A 294 -31.10 -2.75 -18.06
N SER A 295 -30.44 -1.94 -17.21
CA SER A 295 -30.51 -0.47 -17.33
C SER A 295 -29.46 0.08 -18.30
N PRO A 296 -29.84 0.89 -19.33
CA PRO A 296 -28.87 1.56 -20.20
C PRO A 296 -28.01 2.57 -19.42
N PRO A 297 -26.79 2.94 -19.91
CA PRO A 297 -25.97 3.97 -19.29
C PRO A 297 -26.66 5.33 -19.48
N ARG A 298 -27.53 5.69 -18.54
CA ARG A 298 -28.21 6.99 -18.56
C ARG A 298 -27.19 8.04 -18.18
N GLY A 299 -26.92 8.92 -19.15
CA GLY A 299 -25.82 9.87 -19.15
C GLY A 299 -25.78 10.81 -17.95
N LYS A 300 -24.55 11.29 -17.72
CA LYS A 300 -24.15 12.54 -17.05
C LYS A 300 -25.20 13.10 -16.09
N ASN A 301 -25.10 12.72 -14.83
CA ASN A 301 -25.27 13.63 -13.69
C ASN A 301 -24.58 13.02 -12.48
N GLY A 302 -23.50 13.67 -12.06
CA GLY A 302 -22.77 13.33 -10.85
C GLY A 302 -23.66 13.54 -9.64
N ASN A 303 -24.04 12.45 -8.97
CA ASN A 303 -23.69 12.21 -7.58
C ASN A 303 -24.30 10.88 -7.10
N SER A 304 -23.43 10.06 -6.50
CA SER A 304 -23.75 9.02 -5.51
C SER A 304 -24.53 7.78 -5.98
N ARG A 305 -23.85 6.87 -6.68
CA ARG A 305 -24.06 5.43 -6.45
C ARG A 305 -22.74 4.73 -6.19
N THR A 306 -22.49 4.57 -4.90
CA THR A 306 -21.44 3.79 -4.26
C THR A 306 -21.38 2.36 -4.81
N ASN A 307 -20.17 1.93 -5.20
CA ASN A 307 -19.77 0.53 -5.40
C ASN A 307 -20.64 -0.31 -6.35
N THR A 308 -20.67 0.03 -7.64
CA THR A 308 -21.02 -0.92 -8.69
C THR A 308 -19.92 -1.97 -8.76
N LEU A 309 -20.25 -3.23 -8.40
CA LEU A 309 -19.37 -4.37 -8.63
C LEU A 309 -18.88 -4.36 -10.09
N SER A 310 -17.61 -4.71 -10.32
CA SER A 310 -17.10 -4.95 -11.68
C SER A 310 -18.03 -5.93 -12.42
N PRO A 311 -18.26 -5.80 -13.74
CA PRO A 311 -19.13 -6.69 -14.49
C PRO A 311 -18.84 -8.18 -14.25
N ASN A 312 -17.55 -8.56 -14.22
CA ASN A 312 -17.14 -9.94 -13.91
C ASN A 312 -17.47 -10.35 -12.46
N ALA A 313 -17.30 -9.45 -11.50
CA ALA A 313 -17.64 -9.69 -10.10
C ALA A 313 -19.16 -9.79 -9.89
N ARG A 314 -19.94 -8.99 -10.62
CA ARG A 314 -21.40 -9.05 -10.63
C ARG A 314 -21.87 -10.38 -11.22
N GLN A 315 -21.35 -10.78 -12.39
CA GLN A 315 -21.72 -12.04 -13.04
C GLN A 315 -21.40 -13.25 -12.14
N ALA A 316 -20.23 -13.25 -11.49
CA ALA A 316 -19.87 -14.30 -10.52
C ALA A 316 -20.80 -14.32 -9.30
N ARG A 317 -21.24 -13.15 -8.81
CA ARG A 317 -22.22 -13.06 -7.72
C ARG A 317 -23.60 -13.58 -8.15
N ILE A 318 -24.04 -13.26 -9.36
CA ILE A 318 -25.30 -13.77 -9.93
C ILE A 318 -25.27 -15.30 -10.01
N ALA A 319 -24.22 -15.89 -10.59
CA ALA A 319 -24.09 -17.34 -10.70
C ALA A 319 -24.08 -18.04 -9.32
N SER A 320 -23.42 -17.42 -8.33
CA SER A 320 -23.41 -17.92 -6.95
C SER A 320 -24.81 -17.87 -6.31
N LEU A 321 -25.52 -16.74 -6.43
CA LEU A 321 -26.89 -16.59 -5.94
C LEU A 321 -27.85 -17.58 -6.63
N GLU A 322 -27.72 -17.79 -7.93
CA GLU A 322 -28.51 -18.77 -8.69
C GLU A 322 -28.31 -20.18 -8.14
N SER A 323 -27.06 -20.60 -7.90
CA SER A 323 -26.76 -21.88 -7.27
C SER A 323 -27.39 -22.00 -5.88
N MET A 324 -27.29 -20.96 -5.04
CA MET A 324 -27.88 -20.95 -3.70
C MET A 324 -29.42 -21.01 -3.72
N VAL A 325 -30.07 -20.30 -4.65
CA VAL A 325 -31.53 -20.36 -4.85
C VAL A 325 -31.96 -21.75 -5.29
N THR A 326 -31.22 -22.40 -6.20
CA THR A 326 -31.50 -23.77 -6.64
C THR A 326 -31.41 -24.76 -5.48
N ILE A 327 -30.33 -24.72 -4.69
CA ILE A 327 -30.17 -25.59 -3.51
C ILE A 327 -31.33 -25.39 -2.51
N SER A 328 -31.66 -24.13 -2.21
CA SER A 328 -32.77 -23.83 -1.30
C SER A 328 -34.11 -24.33 -1.83
N SER A 329 -34.37 -24.15 -3.13
CA SER A 329 -35.59 -24.63 -3.80
C SER A 329 -35.72 -26.16 -3.73
N ASN A 330 -34.64 -26.89 -4.01
CA ASN A 330 -34.62 -28.35 -3.92
C ASN A 330 -34.89 -28.84 -2.49
N THR A 331 -34.33 -28.15 -1.49
CA THR A 331 -34.54 -28.48 -0.08
C THR A 331 -36.00 -28.28 0.33
N LEU A 332 -36.65 -27.20 -0.15
CA LEU A 332 -38.07 -26.96 0.09
C LEU A 332 -38.95 -28.05 -0.52
N VAL A 333 -38.64 -28.50 -1.73
CA VAL A 333 -39.38 -29.60 -2.39
C VAL A 333 -39.27 -30.88 -1.57
N ALA A 334 -38.07 -31.21 -1.08
CA ALA A 334 -37.86 -32.38 -0.23
C ALA A 334 -38.66 -32.30 1.09
N MET A 335 -38.63 -31.14 1.76
CA MET A 335 -39.44 -30.89 2.96
C MET A 335 -40.93 -31.01 2.70
N ALA A 336 -41.43 -30.39 1.62
CA ALA A 336 -42.84 -30.44 1.24
C ALA A 336 -43.28 -31.89 0.97
N SER A 337 -42.46 -32.68 0.27
CA SER A 337 -42.72 -34.10 0.03
C SER A 337 -42.84 -34.88 1.34
N GLN A 338 -41.94 -34.67 2.30
CA GLN A 338 -42.00 -35.34 3.62
C GLN A 338 -43.22 -34.92 4.43
N LEU A 339 -43.60 -33.64 4.38
CA LEU A 339 -44.83 -33.16 5.03
C LEU A 339 -46.07 -33.79 4.41
N SER A 340 -46.15 -33.88 3.08
CA SER A 340 -47.26 -34.56 2.40
C SER A 340 -47.32 -36.05 2.76
N GLU A 341 -46.17 -36.72 2.84
CA GLU A 341 -46.06 -38.12 3.25
C GLU A 341 -46.58 -38.34 4.69
N ALA A 342 -46.26 -37.41 5.60
CA ALA A 342 -46.74 -37.43 6.97
C ALA A 342 -48.27 -37.20 7.05
N GLU A 343 -48.78 -36.23 6.28
CA GLU A 343 -50.22 -35.93 6.24
C GLU A 343 -51.06 -37.05 5.61
N GLU A 344 -50.55 -37.73 4.57
CA GLU A 344 -51.21 -38.91 3.99
C GLU A 344 -51.27 -40.07 5.00
N ARG A 345 -50.20 -40.27 5.77
CA ARG A 345 -50.17 -41.25 6.88
C ARG A 345 -51.07 -40.88 8.03
N GLU A 346 -51.28 -39.60 8.28
CA GLU A 346 -52.28 -39.13 9.24
C GLU A 346 -53.69 -39.42 8.73
N ARG A 347 -54.02 -39.07 7.47
CA ARG A 347 -55.36 -39.30 6.88
C ARG A 347 -55.77 -40.77 6.89
N THR A 348 -54.83 -41.68 6.62
CA THR A 348 -55.08 -43.14 6.65
C THR A 348 -55.32 -43.69 8.06
N PHE A 349 -54.91 -42.98 9.13
CA PHE A 349 -55.06 -43.41 10.53
C PHE A 349 -56.14 -42.64 11.31
N SER A 350 -56.43 -41.39 10.91
CA SER A 350 -57.36 -40.47 11.57
C SER A 350 -58.84 -40.73 11.25
N GLY A 351 -59.16 -41.57 10.26
CA GLY A 351 -60.54 -41.93 9.94
C GLY A 351 -61.14 -42.88 10.97
N ARG A 352 -61.86 -42.36 11.98
CA ARG A 352 -62.54 -43.09 13.09
C ARG A 352 -61.65 -44.01 13.96
N GLY A 353 -60.47 -44.40 13.48
CA GLY A 353 -59.59 -45.42 14.05
C GLY A 353 -58.66 -44.95 15.16
N ARG A 354 -58.32 -43.65 15.21
CA ARG A 354 -57.40 -43.09 16.20
C ARG A 354 -57.82 -43.37 17.64
N TRP A 355 -59.12 -43.27 17.92
CA TRP A 355 -59.67 -43.45 19.26
C TRP A 355 -60.14 -44.89 19.53
N ASN A 356 -60.06 -45.82 18.56
CA ASN A 356 -60.46 -47.21 18.73
C ASN A 356 -59.61 -47.96 19.78
N GLN A 357 -58.51 -47.36 20.22
CA GLN A 357 -57.62 -47.88 21.25
C GLN A 357 -58.14 -47.61 22.66
N LEU A 358 -59.04 -46.64 22.84
CA LEU A 358 -59.76 -46.42 24.10
C LEU A 358 -61.02 -47.28 24.10
N ARG A 359 -61.07 -48.25 25.01
CA ARG A 359 -62.17 -49.22 25.12
C ARG A 359 -63.00 -49.04 26.40
N SER A 360 -62.49 -48.33 27.41
CA SER A 360 -63.21 -48.06 28.66
C SER A 360 -63.17 -46.61 29.11
N MET A 361 -64.18 -46.21 29.91
CA MET A 361 -64.20 -44.90 30.56
C MET A 361 -63.09 -44.73 31.61
N GLY A 362 -62.60 -45.84 32.19
CA GLY A 362 -61.46 -45.83 33.11
C GLY A 362 -60.17 -45.44 32.38
N GLU A 363 -59.91 -46.03 31.20
CA GLU A 363 -58.79 -45.65 30.33
C GLU A 363 -58.86 -44.18 29.91
N ALA A 364 -60.07 -43.72 29.55
CA ALA A 364 -60.28 -42.32 29.18
C ALA A 364 -59.98 -41.35 30.34
N LYS A 365 -60.41 -41.69 31.57
CA LYS A 365 -60.12 -40.88 32.76
C LYS A 365 -58.63 -40.86 33.09
N SER A 366 -57.97 -42.01 33.08
CA SER A 366 -56.51 -42.12 33.31
C SER A 366 -55.71 -41.34 32.28
N LEU A 367 -56.05 -41.46 30.99
CA LEU A 367 -55.37 -40.75 29.91
C LEU A 367 -55.60 -39.24 30.00
N LEU A 368 -56.82 -38.79 30.35
CA LEU A 368 -57.12 -37.37 30.53
C LEU A 368 -56.34 -36.78 31.72
N GLN A 369 -56.22 -37.53 32.82
CA GLN A 369 -55.40 -37.11 33.97
C GLN A 369 -53.92 -36.99 33.58
N TYR A 370 -53.39 -37.94 32.81
CA TYR A 370 -52.04 -37.88 32.27
C TYR A 370 -51.84 -36.68 31.33
N ILE A 371 -52.76 -36.45 30.38
CA ILE A 371 -52.72 -35.30 29.47
C ILE A 371 -52.70 -33.98 30.25
N PHE A 372 -53.51 -33.87 31.31
CA PHE A 372 -53.53 -32.67 32.13
C PHE A 372 -52.17 -32.43 32.82
N SER A 373 -51.57 -33.47 33.39
CA SER A 373 -50.22 -33.40 33.98
C SER A 373 -49.17 -33.00 32.95
N VAL A 374 -49.08 -33.69 31.81
CA VAL A 374 -48.12 -33.39 30.74
C VAL A 374 -48.32 -31.97 30.18
N ALA A 375 -49.57 -31.53 30.01
CA ALA A 375 -49.86 -30.19 29.52
C ALA A 375 -49.47 -29.10 30.54
N ALA A 376 -49.68 -29.34 31.84
CA ALA A 376 -49.25 -28.43 32.90
C ALA A 376 -47.71 -28.34 32.97
N ASP A 377 -47.03 -29.50 32.94
CA ASP A 377 -45.57 -29.57 32.96
C ASP A 377 -44.96 -28.88 31.74
N ALA A 378 -45.46 -29.17 30.52
CA ALA A 378 -45.01 -28.52 29.30
C ALA A 378 -45.23 -26.99 29.33
N ARG A 379 -46.32 -26.51 29.94
CA ARG A 379 -46.56 -25.06 30.11
C ARG A 379 -45.57 -24.42 31.08
N CYS A 380 -45.22 -25.10 32.16
CA CYS A 380 -44.19 -24.66 33.09
C CYS A 380 -42.82 -24.60 32.41
N GLU A 381 -42.42 -25.66 31.72
CA GLU A 381 -41.14 -25.72 30.99
C GLU A 381 -41.05 -24.62 29.92
N VAL A 382 -42.11 -24.40 29.13
CA VAL A 382 -42.14 -23.31 28.14
C VAL A 382 -41.92 -21.96 28.82
N ARG A 383 -42.56 -21.71 29.97
CA ARG A 383 -42.39 -20.45 30.71
C ARG A 383 -40.97 -20.28 31.24
N GLU A 384 -40.35 -21.34 31.74
CA GLU A 384 -38.94 -21.32 32.17
C GLU A 384 -38.01 -21.00 30.99
N LYS A 385 -38.21 -21.64 29.83
CA LYS A 385 -37.44 -21.37 28.62
C LYS A 385 -37.65 -19.97 28.08
N GLU A 386 -38.86 -19.41 28.15
CA GLU A 386 -39.12 -18.02 27.80
C GLU A 386 -38.31 -17.04 28.66
N ILE A 387 -38.19 -17.33 29.97
CA ILE A 387 -37.38 -16.54 30.90
C ILE A 387 -35.89 -16.67 30.54
N GLU A 388 -35.37 -17.89 30.36
CA GLU A 388 -33.97 -18.12 29.95
C GLU A 388 -33.63 -17.41 28.62
N ILE A 389 -34.53 -17.47 27.64
CA ILE A 389 -34.36 -16.78 26.34
C ILE A 389 -34.36 -15.27 26.54
N LYS A 390 -35.22 -14.73 27.40
CA LYS A 390 -35.27 -13.30 27.70
C LYS A 390 -33.96 -12.84 28.35
N GLU A 391 -33.47 -13.57 29.35
CA GLU A 391 -32.19 -13.27 30.00
C GLU A 391 -31.01 -13.36 29.03
N MET A 392 -30.95 -14.39 28.18
CA MET A 392 -29.90 -14.50 27.15
C MET A 392 -29.98 -13.38 26.10
N LYS A 393 -31.19 -12.94 25.72
CA LYS A 393 -31.38 -11.80 24.82
C LYS A 393 -30.88 -10.50 25.45
N GLU A 394 -31.19 -10.26 26.73
CA GLU A 394 -30.70 -9.09 27.47
C GLU A 394 -29.17 -9.07 27.57
N GLN A 395 -28.55 -10.23 27.86
CA GLN A 395 -27.09 -10.37 27.83
C GLN A 395 -26.49 -10.13 26.43
N MET A 396 -27.15 -10.60 25.38
CA MET A 396 -26.71 -10.38 24.01
C MET A 396 -26.80 -8.89 23.62
N THR A 397 -27.85 -8.18 24.05
CA THR A 397 -27.98 -6.74 23.82
C THR A 397 -26.92 -5.96 24.59
N GLU A 398 -26.65 -6.30 25.85
CA GLU A 398 -25.59 -5.65 26.65
C GLU A 398 -24.20 -5.86 26.01
N MET A 399 -23.89 -7.09 25.57
CA MET A 399 -22.63 -7.37 24.87
C MET A 399 -22.54 -6.63 23.52
N LYS A 400 -23.66 -6.48 22.80
CA LYS A 400 -23.71 -5.70 21.56
C LYS A 400 -23.44 -4.22 21.82
N GLU A 401 -23.99 -3.67 22.90
CA GLU A 401 -23.75 -2.28 23.34
C GLU A 401 -22.28 -2.06 23.70
N GLN A 402 -21.68 -2.98 24.48
CA GLN A 402 -20.24 -2.95 24.80
C GLN A 402 -19.38 -3.02 23.54
N MET A 403 -19.74 -3.85 22.55
CA MET A 403 -19.03 -3.91 21.27
C MET A 403 -19.12 -2.58 20.52
N THR A 404 -20.31 -1.96 20.46
CA THR A 404 -20.46 -0.64 19.83
C THR A 404 -19.68 0.45 20.54
N GLU A 405 -19.62 0.43 21.87
CA GLU A 405 -18.82 1.37 22.66
C GLU A 405 -17.31 1.21 22.35
N LEU A 406 -16.80 -0.03 22.34
CA LEU A 406 -15.41 -0.32 21.97
C LEU A 406 -15.06 0.15 20.56
N VAL A 407 -15.96 -0.08 19.59
CA VAL A 407 -15.79 0.43 18.22
C VAL A 407 -15.79 1.97 18.21
N GLY A 408 -16.63 2.61 19.02
CA GLY A 408 -16.64 4.07 19.20
C GLY A 408 -15.32 4.60 19.74
N ILE A 409 -14.78 3.98 20.80
CA ILE A 409 -13.48 4.32 21.38
C ILE A 409 -12.36 4.17 20.34
N LEU A 410 -12.37 3.06 19.58
CA LEU A 410 -11.37 2.82 18.54
C LEU A 410 -11.41 3.91 17.46
N ARG A 411 -12.59 4.25 16.93
CA ARG A 411 -12.75 5.35 15.95
C ARG A 411 -12.26 6.68 16.50
N HIS A 412 -12.56 6.97 17.77
CA HIS A 412 -12.12 8.20 18.42
C HIS A 412 -10.59 8.25 18.58
N SER A 413 -9.96 7.11 18.90
CA SER A 413 -8.50 6.99 18.95
C SER A 413 -7.84 7.15 17.59
N GLU A 414 -8.43 6.59 16.53
CA GLU A 414 -7.94 6.72 15.15
C GLU A 414 -8.03 8.17 14.65
N SER A 415 -9.13 8.86 14.93
CA SER A 415 -9.28 10.29 14.60
C SER A 415 -8.23 11.14 15.31
N ARG A 416 -7.97 10.87 16.59
CA ARG A 416 -6.93 11.56 17.36
C ARG A 416 -5.54 11.31 16.79
N ARG A 417 -5.23 10.08 16.37
CA ARG A 417 -3.97 9.75 15.67
C ARG A 417 -3.82 10.52 14.35
N ARG A 418 -4.89 10.57 13.53
CA ARG A 418 -4.87 11.32 12.26
C ARG A 418 -4.64 12.81 12.48
N GLU A 419 -5.19 13.38 13.55
CA GLU A 419 -4.98 14.78 13.90
C GLU A 419 -3.53 15.05 14.32
N LEU A 420 -2.94 14.18 15.15
CA LEU A 420 -1.53 14.26 15.50
C LEU A 420 -0.61 14.13 14.28
N GLU A 421 -0.93 13.26 13.33
CA GLU A 421 -0.20 13.15 12.06
C GLU A 421 -0.27 14.42 11.21
N LYS A 422 -1.43 15.11 11.17
CA LYS A 422 -1.55 16.41 10.50
C LYS A 422 -0.72 17.49 11.19
N GLN A 423 -0.74 17.54 12.52
CA GLN A 423 0.06 18.48 13.29
C GLN A 423 1.56 18.23 13.11
N SER A 424 1.99 16.97 13.05
CA SER A 424 3.38 16.62 12.74
C SER A 424 3.79 17.09 11.35
N LYS A 425 2.96 16.85 10.33
CA LYS A 425 3.23 17.30 8.95
C LYS A 425 3.26 18.82 8.83
N GLN A 426 2.41 19.54 9.56
CA GLN A 426 2.45 21.00 9.61
C GLN A 426 3.73 21.51 10.27
N LYS A 427 4.16 20.89 11.39
CA LYS A 427 5.44 21.24 12.05
C LYS A 427 6.66 20.95 11.19
N GLU A 428 6.62 19.89 10.40
CA GLU A 428 7.69 19.50 9.48
C GLU A 428 7.77 20.45 8.26
N GLN A 429 6.63 21.01 7.83
CA GLN A 429 6.56 22.03 6.76
C GLN A 429 6.90 23.45 7.24
N THR A 430 6.74 23.76 8.54
CA THR A 430 7.07 25.07 9.12
C THR A 430 8.44 25.13 9.78
N ALA A 431 9.25 24.05 9.74
CA ALA A 431 10.62 24.07 10.23
C ALA A 431 11.54 24.76 9.20
N PRO A 432 12.10 25.96 9.48
CA PRO A 432 13.14 26.53 8.65
C PRO A 432 14.41 25.69 8.77
N MET A 433 15.10 25.51 7.64
CA MET A 433 16.38 24.84 7.49
C MET A 433 17.46 25.54 8.32
N ALA A 434 17.62 25.14 9.58
CA ALA A 434 18.75 25.54 10.43
C ALA A 434 19.85 24.46 10.34
N THR A 435 20.55 24.43 9.21
CA THR A 435 21.89 23.83 9.12
C THR A 435 22.92 24.92 9.30
N THR A 436 23.30 25.19 10.56
CA THR A 436 24.61 25.74 10.90
C THR A 436 25.11 25.02 12.16
N PRO A 437 26.35 24.51 12.18
CA PRO A 437 26.92 23.90 13.37
C PRO A 437 27.57 24.98 14.24
N PRO A 438 27.42 24.99 15.58
CA PRO A 438 28.32 25.73 16.43
C PRO A 438 29.46 24.83 16.88
N GLY A 439 30.67 25.35 16.67
CA GLY A 439 31.92 24.76 17.12
C GLY A 439 32.06 24.72 18.64
N SER A 440 32.89 23.77 19.04
CA SER A 440 33.55 23.62 20.33
C SER A 440 34.17 24.93 20.87
N VAL A 441 33.82 25.34 22.09
CA VAL A 441 34.79 25.82 23.13
C VAL A 441 34.22 25.54 24.54
N ASN A 442 35.10 25.02 25.40
CA ASN A 442 34.98 24.78 26.84
C ASN A 442 34.58 26.01 27.68
N GLY A 443 33.92 25.77 28.82
CA GLY A 443 33.78 26.78 29.88
C GLY A 443 32.99 26.28 31.09
N SER A 444 33.73 25.81 32.10
CA SER A 444 33.25 25.41 33.43
C SER A 444 32.91 26.65 34.29
N ALA A 445 31.80 26.62 35.06
CA ALA A 445 31.76 26.99 36.49
C ALA A 445 30.31 27.15 37.03
N LYS A 446 30.11 26.64 38.24
CA LYS A 446 28.95 26.76 39.14
C LYS A 446 28.89 28.13 39.85
N HIS A 447 27.68 28.60 40.20
CA HIS A 447 27.20 29.05 41.55
C HIS A 447 25.94 29.96 41.40
N THR A 448 24.74 29.55 41.84
CA THR A 448 24.00 29.82 43.12
C THR A 448 23.39 31.23 43.32
N ALA A 449 22.08 31.23 43.64
CA ALA A 449 21.31 32.12 44.56
C ALA A 449 21.22 33.64 44.22
N ASP A 450 20.18 34.41 44.53
CA ASP A 450 18.76 34.26 44.92
C ASP A 450 18.14 35.68 44.79
N ASP A 451 16.81 35.77 44.88
CA ASP A 451 16.00 36.91 45.34
C ASP A 451 15.55 38.09 44.43
N SER A 452 14.23 38.07 44.23
CA SER A 452 13.25 39.16 44.48
C SER A 452 13.09 40.35 43.51
N ASN A 453 11.96 40.38 42.78
CA ASN A 453 10.88 41.36 42.95
C ASN A 453 9.90 41.36 41.74
N THR A 454 8.65 41.01 42.02
CA THR A 454 7.43 41.37 41.25
C THR A 454 6.81 42.62 41.93
N PRO A 455 5.88 43.42 41.34
CA PRO A 455 4.82 42.98 40.41
C PRO A 455 4.46 43.98 39.28
N LEU A 456 3.60 43.54 38.33
CA LEU A 456 2.35 44.21 37.94
C LEU A 456 1.62 43.37 36.87
N SER A 457 0.41 42.91 37.21
CA SER A 457 -0.65 42.40 36.32
C SER A 457 -1.75 43.48 36.25
N PRO A 458 -2.68 43.53 35.27
CA PRO A 458 -3.81 42.57 35.17
C PRO A 458 -4.27 42.33 33.69
N VAL A 459 -5.19 41.43 33.26
CA VAL A 459 -6.44 40.85 33.79
C VAL A 459 -6.72 39.49 33.06
N ALA A 460 -7.25 38.54 33.85
CA ALA A 460 -8.14 37.37 33.67
C ALA A 460 -8.68 36.95 32.26
N VAL A 461 -9.01 35.67 31.97
CA VAL A 461 -10.15 34.84 32.48
C VAL A 461 -9.96 33.34 32.09
N PRO A 462 -10.54 32.34 32.82
CA PRO A 462 -9.95 31.02 33.04
C PRO A 462 -10.58 29.85 32.28
N ALA A 463 -9.81 28.77 32.09
CA ALA A 463 -10.30 27.46 31.69
C ALA A 463 -10.55 26.57 32.93
N SER A 464 -11.82 26.20 33.14
CA SER A 464 -12.26 25.34 34.22
C SER A 464 -11.86 23.88 33.96
N ASN A 465 -11.09 23.31 34.88
CA ASN A 465 -10.71 21.90 34.90
C ASN A 465 -11.70 21.15 35.80
N LYS A 466 -12.64 20.40 35.22
CA LYS A 466 -13.55 19.52 35.98
C LYS A 466 -12.98 18.11 36.01
N GLN A 467 -12.33 17.75 37.12
CA GLN A 467 -12.16 16.36 37.53
C GLN A 467 -13.52 15.82 38.02
N LEU A 468 -14.01 14.75 37.41
CA LEU A 468 -15.16 13.99 37.92
C LEU A 468 -14.66 12.93 38.91
N LYS A 469 -14.94 13.17 40.20
CA LYS A 469 -14.91 12.17 41.27
C LYS A 469 -16.09 11.20 41.08
N MET A 470 -15.82 9.90 41.16
CA MET A 470 -16.84 8.85 41.29
C MET A 470 -17.01 8.48 42.76
N VAL A 471 -18.25 8.52 43.25
CA VAL A 471 -18.68 8.03 44.57
C VAL A 471 -19.05 6.54 44.45
N PRO A 472 -18.70 5.65 45.40
CA PRO A 472 -19.06 4.25 45.34
C PRO A 472 -20.45 4.01 45.95
N ILE A 473 -21.35 3.42 45.17
CA ILE A 473 -22.61 2.86 45.68
C ILE A 473 -22.33 1.40 46.06
N ALA A 474 -22.18 1.20 47.37
CA ALA A 474 -22.43 -0.09 48.01
C ALA A 474 -23.78 0.00 48.73
N GLN A 475 -24.47 -1.15 48.79
CA GLN A 475 -25.62 -1.52 49.64
C GLN A 475 -26.96 -1.68 48.91
N LEU A 476 -27.41 -2.95 48.79
CA LEU A 476 -28.63 -3.56 49.36
C LEU A 476 -28.86 -4.97 48.72
N PRO A 477 -29.73 -5.86 49.24
CA PRO A 477 -29.48 -6.77 50.36
C PRO A 477 -29.43 -8.26 49.94
N VAL A 478 -28.89 -9.09 50.83
CA VAL A 478 -28.78 -10.56 50.72
C VAL A 478 -30.17 -11.22 50.80
N GLY A 479 -30.56 -11.93 49.73
CA GLY A 479 -31.78 -12.74 49.67
C GLY A 479 -31.50 -14.17 49.16
N LYS A 480 -31.38 -15.11 50.11
CA LYS A 480 -31.55 -16.57 50.07
C LYS A 480 -31.08 -17.37 48.83
N LYS A 481 -30.06 -18.20 49.07
CA LYS A 481 -29.62 -19.33 48.23
C LYS A 481 -30.70 -20.42 48.16
N VAL A 482 -31.02 -20.88 46.95
CA VAL A 482 -31.50 -22.25 46.70
C VAL A 482 -30.41 -22.96 45.89
N SER A 483 -29.93 -24.08 46.41
CA SER A 483 -28.86 -24.87 45.82
C SER A 483 -29.41 -25.72 44.67
N ILE A 484 -29.05 -25.40 43.43
CA ILE A 484 -29.24 -26.30 42.27
C ILE A 484 -27.85 -26.74 41.80
N SER A 485 -27.43 -27.89 42.32
CA SER A 485 -26.29 -28.65 41.81
C SER A 485 -26.69 -29.27 40.47
N GLY A 486 -26.03 -28.87 39.37
CA GLY A 486 -26.22 -29.62 38.13
C GLY A 486 -25.65 -29.03 36.85
N GLN A 487 -25.49 -27.71 36.67
CA GLN A 487 -24.91 -27.17 35.41
C GLN A 487 -24.08 -25.88 35.57
N SER A 488 -23.99 -25.32 36.78
CA SER A 488 -23.31 -24.03 37.00
C SER A 488 -21.79 -24.05 36.68
N GLY A 489 -21.14 -25.22 36.73
CA GLY A 489 -19.69 -25.35 36.58
C GLY A 489 -19.10 -24.90 35.24
N LYS A 490 -19.86 -24.92 34.13
CA LYS A 490 -19.40 -24.44 32.81
C LYS A 490 -19.42 -22.91 32.72
N LEU A 491 -20.45 -22.29 33.30
CA LEU A 491 -20.64 -20.84 33.35
C LEU A 491 -19.57 -20.16 34.23
N TRP A 492 -19.20 -20.78 35.36
CA TRP A 492 -18.13 -20.28 36.22
C TRP A 492 -16.74 -20.37 35.57
N ARG A 493 -16.48 -21.41 34.76
CA ARG A 493 -15.21 -21.54 34.01
C ARG A 493 -15.09 -20.47 32.92
N TRP A 494 -16.17 -20.20 32.19
CA TRP A 494 -16.19 -19.13 31.18
C TRP A 494 -16.06 -17.74 31.80
N LYS A 495 -16.79 -17.46 32.89
CA LYS A 495 -16.73 -16.18 33.63
C LYS A 495 -15.33 -15.91 34.21
N ARG A 496 -14.66 -16.95 34.73
CA ARG A 496 -13.28 -16.85 35.25
C ARG A 496 -12.26 -16.67 34.12
N SER A 497 -12.44 -17.35 32.98
CA SER A 497 -11.61 -17.17 31.78
C SER A 497 -11.76 -15.76 31.17
N HIS A 498 -12.97 -15.23 31.13
CA HIS A 498 -13.24 -13.88 30.60
C HIS A 498 -12.69 -12.78 31.51
N HIS A 499 -12.82 -12.92 32.84
CA HIS A 499 -12.19 -12.00 33.80
C HIS A 499 -10.66 -12.07 33.75
N GLN A 500 -10.09 -13.26 33.59
CA GLN A 500 -8.64 -13.44 33.45
C GLN A 500 -8.14 -12.85 32.13
N TRP A 501 -8.90 -12.98 31.04
CA TRP A 501 -8.62 -12.30 29.77
C TRP A 501 -8.71 -10.78 29.89
N LEU A 502 -9.75 -10.24 30.53
CA LEU A 502 -9.92 -8.80 30.77
C LEU A 502 -8.83 -8.20 31.66
N LEU A 503 -8.39 -8.93 32.70
CA LEU A 503 -7.29 -8.50 33.56
C LEU A 503 -5.96 -8.54 32.81
N GLN A 504 -5.70 -9.58 32.02
CA GLN A 504 -4.52 -9.67 31.15
C GLN A 504 -4.54 -8.60 30.06
N PHE A 505 -5.69 -8.31 29.47
CA PHE A 505 -5.89 -7.28 28.45
C PHE A 505 -5.70 -5.88 29.04
N LYS A 506 -6.30 -5.58 30.20
CA LYS A 506 -6.10 -4.33 30.93
C LYS A 506 -4.65 -4.15 31.38
N TRP A 507 -4.00 -5.18 31.94
CA TRP A 507 -2.60 -5.10 32.38
C TRP A 507 -1.60 -4.96 31.23
N LYS A 508 -1.85 -5.63 30.09
CA LYS A 508 -0.96 -5.55 28.92
C LYS A 508 -0.95 -4.17 28.24
N TRP A 509 -2.01 -3.38 28.40
CA TRP A 509 -2.16 -2.10 27.70
C TRP A 509 -1.96 -0.85 28.58
N GLN A 510 -1.72 -1.02 29.88
CA GLN A 510 -1.52 0.11 30.79
C GLN A 510 -0.07 0.63 30.86
N LYS A 511 0.92 -0.07 30.28
CA LYS A 511 2.34 0.36 30.24
C LYS A 511 3.01 -0.02 28.90
N PRO A 512 2.94 0.83 27.86
CA PRO A 512 3.44 0.52 26.51
C PRO A 512 4.93 0.17 26.42
N TRP A 513 5.77 0.64 27.35
CA TRP A 513 7.21 0.38 27.36
C TRP A 513 7.58 -1.05 27.79
N LYS A 514 6.74 -1.73 28.61
CA LYS A 514 7.00 -3.12 29.02
C LYS A 514 6.81 -4.12 27.87
N LEU A 515 5.95 -3.81 26.90
CA LEU A 515 5.82 -4.59 25.67
C LEU A 515 7.10 -4.55 24.84
N SER A 516 7.77 -3.39 24.80
CA SER A 516 9.03 -3.20 24.07
C SER A 516 10.23 -3.88 24.76
N GLU A 517 10.23 -4.00 26.09
CA GLU A 517 11.19 -4.85 26.83
C GLU A 517 10.92 -6.33 26.64
N MET A 518 9.66 -6.77 26.68
CA MET A 518 9.30 -8.18 26.60
C MET A 518 9.45 -8.74 25.18
N ILE A 519 9.23 -7.92 24.13
CA ILE A 519 9.56 -8.27 22.74
C ILE A 519 11.08 -8.45 22.56
N ARG A 520 11.89 -7.60 23.22
CA ARG A 520 13.36 -7.75 23.26
C ARG A 520 13.79 -9.06 23.93
N HIS A 521 13.20 -9.40 25.07
CA HIS A 521 13.51 -10.63 25.80
C HIS A 521 12.99 -11.89 25.10
N SER A 522 11.86 -11.81 24.37
CA SER A 522 11.36 -12.93 23.54
C SER A 522 12.22 -13.15 22.29
N ASP A 523 12.73 -12.08 21.67
CA ASP A 523 13.66 -12.19 20.54
C ASP A 523 15.03 -12.72 20.98
N GLU A 524 15.50 -12.37 22.19
CA GLU A 524 16.73 -12.93 22.78
C GLU A 524 16.59 -14.42 23.17
N THR A 525 15.39 -14.90 23.51
CA THR A 525 15.16 -16.33 23.79
C THR A 525 14.95 -17.16 22.52
N ILE A 526 14.41 -16.57 21.46
CA ILE A 526 14.26 -17.23 20.14
C ILE A 526 15.63 -17.38 19.44
N THR A 527 16.55 -16.44 19.64
CA THR A 527 17.89 -16.47 19.01
C THR A 527 18.92 -17.37 19.70
N ARG A 528 18.65 -17.85 20.92
CA ARG A 528 19.55 -18.76 21.67
C ARG A 528 19.09 -20.23 21.77
N ALA A 529 18.05 -20.63 21.03
CA ALA A 529 17.66 -22.03 20.96
C ALA A 529 18.71 -22.86 20.18
N ARG A 530 19.69 -23.42 20.91
CA ARG A 530 20.63 -24.45 20.41
C ARG A 530 19.85 -25.63 19.80
N PRO A 531 20.28 -26.19 18.65
CA PRO A 531 19.58 -27.31 18.05
C PRO A 531 19.78 -28.57 18.91
N ARG A 532 18.67 -29.22 19.31
CA ARG A 532 18.69 -30.50 20.03
C ARG A 532 18.71 -31.66 19.00
N PRO A 533 19.47 -32.75 19.22
CA PRO A 533 19.78 -33.72 18.17
C PRO A 533 18.55 -34.54 17.73
N GLN A 534 18.48 -34.83 16.44
CA GLN A 534 17.47 -35.70 15.85
C GLN A 534 17.58 -37.12 16.43
N LEU A 535 16.47 -37.62 16.97
CA LEU A 535 16.32 -39.02 17.37
C LEU A 535 16.15 -39.88 16.12
N LEU A 536 17.16 -40.70 15.84
CA LEU A 536 17.15 -41.80 14.88
C LEU A 536 16.02 -42.78 15.23
N ILE A 537 15.05 -42.90 14.32
CA ILE A 537 14.04 -43.96 14.34
C ILE A 537 14.75 -45.26 13.95
N THR A 538 14.85 -46.19 14.89
CA THR A 538 15.35 -47.54 14.65
C THR A 538 14.23 -48.42 14.11
N HIS A 539 14.41 -48.94 12.90
CA HIS A 539 13.57 -50.01 12.37
C HIS A 539 13.83 -51.32 13.15
N LYS A 540 12.79 -51.92 13.71
CA LYS A 540 12.80 -53.34 14.10
C LYS A 540 12.00 -54.16 13.07
N PRO A 541 12.53 -55.30 12.56
CA PRO A 541 11.79 -56.19 11.68
C PRO A 541 11.12 -57.36 12.44
N GLN A 542 10.29 -58.11 11.70
CA GLN A 542 9.71 -59.44 11.96
C GLN A 542 8.47 -59.51 12.89
N LYS A 543 7.40 -60.23 12.54
CA LYS A 543 7.36 -61.63 12.09
C LYS A 543 6.26 -61.95 11.08
N VAL A 544 6.63 -62.83 10.16
CA VAL A 544 5.77 -63.75 9.41
C VAL A 544 5.17 -64.77 10.37
N MET A 545 3.85 -64.93 10.33
CA MET A 545 3.15 -66.22 10.32
C MET A 545 1.70 -66.01 9.90
#